data_AF-A0A7L4RHF1-F1
#
_entry.id   AF-A0A7L4RHF1-F1
#
_cell.length_a   1.000
_cell.length_b   1.000
_cell.length_c   1.000
_cell.angle_alpha   90.00
_cell.angle_beta   90.00
_cell.angle_gamma   90.00
#
_symmetry.space_group_name_H-M   'P 1'
#
loop_
_entity.id
_entity.type
_entity.pdbx_description
1 polymer ?
#
loop_
_entity_poly.entity_id
_entity_poly.type
_entity_poly.pdbx_seq_one_letter_code
_entity_poly.pdbx_strand_id
1 'polypeptide(L)'
;MASALKGQVGVEFFFVIAFILLLAISFTTTMESEVAQTKELNRATLAKTVSDAVSHAINIVALQGNGAATRMQEFIPSETLCLQYNATSQKLYCTVAGVGTVSGPELYAAPTVNASCFPSGEQGWLLISVNNTAGSVGVYCSSVG
;
A
#
# COMPACT_ATOMS: atom_id res chain seq x y z
N MET A 1 67.39 10.48 10.42
CA MET A 1 66.18 10.23 11.25
C MET A 1 64.95 11.01 10.76
N ALA A 2 64.71 11.12 9.45
CA ALA A 2 63.53 11.85 8.90
C ALA A 2 62.50 10.95 8.21
N SER A 3 62.81 9.66 8.03
CA SER A 3 61.97 8.72 7.27
C SER A 3 60.86 8.07 8.10
N ALA A 4 61.03 7.98 9.43
CA ALA A 4 60.05 7.36 10.32
C ALA A 4 58.77 8.23 10.51
N LEU A 5 58.94 9.55 10.60
CA LEU A 5 57.82 10.50 10.73
C LEU A 5 56.90 10.54 9.49
N LYS A 6 57.46 10.39 8.28
CA LYS A 6 56.65 10.38 7.04
C LYS A 6 55.78 9.11 6.90
N GLY A 7 56.30 7.96 7.34
CA GLY A 7 55.53 6.70 7.35
C GLY A 7 54.41 6.72 8.39
N GLN A 8 54.66 7.28 9.58
CA GLN A 8 53.67 7.38 10.65
C GLN A 8 52.47 8.26 10.26
N VAL A 9 52.72 9.42 9.64
CA VAL A 9 51.64 10.31 9.16
C VAL A 9 50.83 9.65 8.04
N GLY A 10 51.47 8.87 7.16
CA GLY A 10 50.77 8.13 6.11
C GLY A 10 49.85 7.03 6.64
N VAL A 11 50.27 6.32 7.69
CA VAL A 11 49.45 5.27 8.34
C VAL A 11 48.28 5.87 9.10
N GLU A 12 48.49 6.96 9.85
CA GLU A 12 47.41 7.67 10.55
C GLU A 12 46.36 8.20 9.57
N PHE A 13 46.78 8.78 8.44
CA PHE A 13 45.87 9.25 7.41
C PHE A 13 45.06 8.10 6.77
N PHE A 14 45.69 6.95 6.56
CA PHE A 14 45.02 5.76 6.03
C PHE A 14 43.95 5.22 6.99
N PHE A 15 44.24 5.21 8.29
CA PHE A 15 43.26 4.81 9.32
C PHE A 15 42.07 5.76 9.38
N VAL A 16 42.30 7.08 9.28
CA VAL A 16 41.23 8.07 9.26
C VAL A 16 40.33 7.88 8.03
N ILE A 17 40.92 7.69 6.84
CA ILE A 17 40.14 7.45 5.61
C ILE A 17 39.36 6.14 5.71
N ALA A 18 39.97 5.06 6.19
CA ALA A 18 39.30 3.78 6.37
C ALA A 18 38.13 3.86 7.35
N PHE A 19 38.28 4.63 8.44
CA PHE A 19 37.21 4.87 9.40
C PHE A 19 36.06 5.70 8.82
N ILE A 20 36.37 6.74 8.04
CA ILE A 20 35.36 7.54 7.33
C ILE A 20 34.59 6.67 6.32
N LEU A 21 35.28 5.80 5.58
CA LEU A 21 34.65 4.88 4.64
C LEU A 21 33.76 3.86 5.34
N LEU A 22 34.21 3.31 6.47
CA LEU A 22 33.39 2.41 7.30
C LEU A 22 32.11 3.11 7.80
N LEU A 23 32.23 4.33 8.32
CA LEU A 23 31.08 5.14 8.70
C LEU A 23 30.14 5.39 7.52
N ALA A 24 30.68 5.79 6.36
CA ALA A 24 29.87 6.04 5.17
C ALA A 24 29.09 4.79 4.74
N ILE A 25 29.72 3.62 4.72
CA ILE A 25 29.06 2.34 4.43
C ILE A 25 27.93 2.07 5.45
N SER A 26 28.23 2.22 6.74
CA SER A 26 27.23 2.01 7.81
C SER A 26 26.04 2.96 7.71
N PHE A 27 26.25 4.23 7.35
CA PHE A 27 25.16 5.19 7.14
C PHE A 27 24.34 4.89 5.90
N THR A 28 24.98 4.46 4.81
CA THR A 28 24.25 4.13 3.57
C THR A 28 23.33 2.91 3.77
N THR A 29 23.79 1.87 4.46
CA THR A 29 23.00 0.65 4.68
C THR A 29 21.82 0.87 5.61
N THR A 30 21.98 1.70 6.65
CA THR A 30 20.85 2.04 7.55
C THR A 30 19.81 2.88 6.82
N MET A 31 20.21 3.85 6.01
CA MET A 31 19.27 4.67 5.24
C MET A 31 18.50 3.88 4.20
N GLU A 32 19.13 2.92 3.52
CA GLU A 32 18.42 2.04 2.58
C GLU A 32 17.35 1.20 3.28
N SER A 33 17.65 0.67 4.47
CA SER A 33 16.70 -0.09 5.28
C SER A 33 15.51 0.76 5.74
N GLU A 34 15.75 1.97 6.22
CA GLU A 34 14.68 2.87 6.67
C GLU A 34 13.78 3.34 5.52
N VAL A 35 14.37 3.61 4.34
CA VAL A 35 13.61 3.99 3.14
C VAL A 35 12.75 2.84 2.64
N ALA A 36 13.26 1.60 2.64
CA ALA A 36 12.50 0.42 2.25
C ALA A 36 11.28 0.20 3.15
N GLN A 37 11.48 0.25 4.48
CA GLN A 37 10.38 0.12 5.45
C GLN A 37 9.34 1.24 5.31
N THR A 38 9.78 2.48 5.09
CA THR A 38 8.87 3.61 4.87
C THR A 38 8.05 3.43 3.60
N LYS A 39 8.66 2.91 2.53
CA LYS A 39 7.97 2.63 1.25
C LYS A 39 6.92 1.53 1.41
N GLU A 40 7.25 0.44 2.11
CA GLU A 40 6.34 -0.66 2.40
C GLU A 40 5.17 -0.20 3.28
N LEU A 41 5.45 0.58 4.33
CA LEU A 41 4.42 1.14 5.20
C LEU A 41 3.49 2.07 4.43
N ASN A 42 4.02 2.95 3.57
CA ASN A 42 3.20 3.84 2.75
C ASN A 42 2.27 3.05 1.82
N ARG A 43 2.78 2.00 1.16
CA ARG A 43 1.95 1.10 0.33
C ARG A 43 0.84 0.44 1.14
N ALA A 44 1.15 -0.05 2.34
CA ALA A 44 0.18 -0.67 3.23
C ALA A 44 -0.89 0.34 3.68
N THR A 45 -0.49 1.58 4.00
CA THR A 45 -1.42 2.66 4.36
C THR A 45 -2.33 3.03 3.20
N LEU A 46 -1.79 3.20 1.99
CA LEU A 46 -2.58 3.45 0.78
C LEU A 46 -3.59 2.32 0.53
N ALA A 47 -3.13 1.07 0.54
CA ALA A 47 -3.99 -0.10 0.36
C ALA A 47 -5.09 -0.18 1.44
N LYS A 48 -4.77 0.16 2.69
CA LYS A 48 -5.74 0.25 3.79
C LYS A 48 -6.78 1.33 3.52
N THR A 49 -6.37 2.53 3.14
CA THR A 49 -7.26 3.65 2.77
C THR A 49 -8.24 3.24 1.69
N VAL A 50 -7.78 2.57 0.63
CA VAL A 50 -8.66 2.06 -0.44
C VAL A 50 -9.68 1.07 0.12
N SER A 51 -9.22 0.07 0.87
CA SER A 51 -10.12 -0.93 1.44
C SER A 51 -11.14 -0.32 2.40
N ASP A 52 -10.78 0.72 3.15
CA ASP A 52 -11.66 1.44 4.06
C ASP A 52 -12.68 2.28 3.30
N ALA A 53 -12.22 3.10 2.36
CA ALA A 53 -13.06 3.99 1.57
C ALA A 53 -14.15 3.21 0.82
N VAL A 54 -13.75 2.13 0.14
CA VAL A 54 -14.70 1.30 -0.62
C VAL A 54 -15.64 0.55 0.32
N SER A 55 -15.16 0.04 1.46
CA SER A 55 -16.04 -0.63 2.43
C SER A 55 -17.07 0.32 3.03
N HIS A 56 -16.67 1.55 3.36
CA HIS A 56 -17.58 2.59 3.81
C HIS A 56 -18.59 2.97 2.74
N ALA A 57 -18.16 3.11 1.49
CA ALA A 57 -19.06 3.42 0.39
C ALA A 57 -20.10 2.31 0.14
N ILE A 58 -19.68 1.04 0.21
CA ILE A 58 -20.59 -0.12 0.14
C ILE A 58 -21.61 -0.04 1.27
N ASN A 59 -21.17 0.18 2.51
CA ASN A 59 -22.07 0.28 3.65
C ASN A 59 -23.06 1.45 3.50
N ILE A 60 -22.59 2.62 3.06
CA ILE A 60 -23.45 3.80 2.83
C ILE A 60 -24.48 3.51 1.74
N VAL A 61 -24.06 3.01 0.58
CA VAL A 61 -24.94 2.72 -0.55
C VAL A 61 -25.92 1.59 -0.23
N ALA A 62 -25.49 0.59 0.55
CA ALA A 62 -26.37 -0.45 1.05
C ALA A 62 -27.47 0.13 1.95
N LEU A 63 -27.10 0.99 2.91
CA LEU A 63 -28.03 1.64 3.84
C LEU A 63 -28.97 2.63 3.15
N GLN A 64 -28.51 3.34 2.12
CA GLN A 64 -29.34 4.26 1.33
C GLN A 64 -30.40 3.53 0.50
N GLY A 65 -30.20 2.24 0.21
CA GLY A 65 -31.19 1.40 -0.47
C GLY A 65 -31.15 1.49 -2.00
N ASN A 66 -32.18 0.96 -2.63
CA ASN A 66 -32.22 0.75 -4.08
C ASN A 66 -32.12 2.05 -4.87
N GLY A 67 -31.27 2.08 -5.90
CA GLY A 67 -31.02 3.25 -6.74
C GLY A 67 -29.93 4.18 -6.21
N ALA A 68 -29.43 3.95 -4.99
CA ALA A 68 -28.28 4.67 -4.46
C ALA A 68 -27.00 4.32 -5.24
N ALA A 69 -26.18 5.32 -5.50
CA ALA A 69 -24.88 5.14 -6.13
C ALA A 69 -23.88 6.18 -5.61
N THR A 70 -22.63 5.77 -5.50
CA THR A 70 -21.51 6.66 -5.21
C THR A 70 -20.33 6.32 -6.11
N ARG A 71 -19.47 7.31 -6.33
CA ARG A 71 -18.25 7.18 -7.12
C ARG A 71 -17.10 7.79 -6.34
N MET A 72 -15.95 7.13 -6.40
CA MET A 72 -14.72 7.60 -5.77
C MET A 72 -13.53 7.27 -6.67
N GLN A 73 -12.48 8.06 -6.56
CA GLN A 73 -11.21 7.78 -7.22
C GLN A 73 -10.21 7.35 -6.15
N GLU A 74 -9.61 6.19 -6.36
CA GLU A 74 -8.67 5.60 -5.43
C GLU A 74 -7.41 5.20 -6.18
N PHE A 75 -6.26 5.41 -5.54
CA PHE A 75 -4.97 5.03 -6.11
C PHE A 75 -4.55 3.66 -5.58
N ILE A 76 -4.44 2.67 -6.46
CA ILE A 76 -3.92 1.35 -6.12
C ILE A 76 -2.39 1.36 -6.27
N PRO A 77 -1.64 1.18 -5.17
CA PRO A 77 -0.18 1.15 -5.27
C PRO A 77 0.31 -0.06 -6.09
N SER A 78 1.49 0.08 -6.67
CA SER A 78 2.17 -1.00 -7.40
C SER A 78 2.31 -2.26 -6.54
N GLU A 79 2.25 -3.44 -7.15
CA GLU A 79 2.46 -4.73 -6.46
C GLU A 79 1.43 -5.01 -5.35
N THR A 80 0.23 -4.45 -5.49
CA THR A 80 -0.87 -4.62 -4.56
C THR A 80 -2.08 -5.18 -5.28
N LEU A 81 -2.63 -6.28 -4.78
CA LEU A 81 -3.88 -6.86 -5.25
C LEU A 81 -5.02 -6.40 -4.34
N CYS A 82 -5.67 -5.31 -4.74
CA CYS A 82 -6.71 -4.68 -3.94
C CYS A 82 -8.10 -5.15 -4.31
N LEU A 83 -9.05 -4.83 -3.42
CA LEU A 83 -10.46 -5.18 -3.58
C LEU A 83 -10.54 -6.69 -3.80
N GLN A 84 -10.26 -7.46 -2.77
CA GLN A 84 -10.62 -8.87 -2.67
C GLN A 84 -11.72 -9.01 -1.63
N TYR A 85 -12.81 -9.69 -1.96
CA TYR A 85 -13.93 -9.86 -1.04
C TYR A 85 -13.88 -11.24 -0.38
N ASN A 86 -13.87 -11.26 0.95
CA ASN A 86 -14.04 -12.48 1.73
C ASN A 86 -15.50 -12.60 2.18
N ALA A 87 -16.23 -13.56 1.60
CA ALA A 87 -17.63 -13.79 1.93
C ALA A 87 -17.86 -14.28 3.37
N THR A 88 -16.88 -14.98 3.96
CA THR A 88 -16.98 -15.53 5.32
C THR A 88 -16.81 -14.44 6.38
N SER A 89 -15.83 -13.56 6.22
CA SER A 89 -15.58 -12.46 7.15
C SER A 89 -16.27 -11.15 6.77
N GLN A 90 -16.98 -11.14 5.63
CA GLN A 90 -17.68 -9.99 5.06
C GLN A 90 -16.80 -8.74 4.97
N LYS A 91 -15.54 -8.92 4.56
CA LYS A 91 -14.54 -7.84 4.49
C LYS A 91 -13.93 -7.72 3.12
N LEU A 92 -13.60 -6.48 2.76
CA LEU A 92 -12.66 -6.21 1.68
C LEU A 92 -11.24 -6.23 2.20
N TYR A 93 -10.34 -6.79 1.41
CA TYR A 93 -8.91 -6.78 1.73
C TYR A 93 -8.06 -6.48 0.49
N CYS A 94 -6.86 -5.99 0.75
CA CYS A 94 -5.79 -5.85 -0.22
C CYS A 94 -4.59 -6.69 0.22
N THR A 95 -3.92 -7.34 -0.73
CA THR A 95 -2.66 -8.03 -0.49
C THR A 95 -1.52 -7.17 -1.03
N VAL A 96 -0.61 -6.76 -0.17
CA VAL A 96 0.55 -5.91 -0.49
C VAL A 96 1.80 -6.78 -0.45
N ALA A 97 2.56 -6.83 -1.56
CA ALA A 97 3.81 -7.57 -1.61
C ALA A 97 4.80 -7.05 -0.55
N GLY A 98 5.47 -7.96 0.17
CA GLY A 98 6.41 -7.63 1.25
C GLY A 98 5.78 -7.33 2.61
N VAL A 99 4.49 -6.97 2.66
CA VAL A 99 3.80 -6.63 3.93
C VAL A 99 2.78 -7.68 4.35
N GLY A 100 1.93 -8.14 3.43
CA GLY A 100 0.84 -9.07 3.72
C GLY A 100 -0.54 -8.47 3.45
N THR A 101 -1.54 -8.87 4.23
CA THR A 101 -2.95 -8.54 3.97
C THR A 101 -3.42 -7.40 4.87
N VAL A 102 -4.01 -6.37 4.26
CA VAL A 102 -4.70 -5.28 4.96
C VAL A 102 -6.20 -5.38 4.67
N SER A 103 -7.04 -5.21 5.69
CA SER A 103 -8.50 -5.36 5.54
C SER A 103 -9.24 -4.08 5.96
N GLY A 104 -10.30 -3.79 5.22
CA GLY A 104 -11.28 -2.77 5.57
C GLY A 104 -12.22 -3.19 6.71
N PRO A 105 -13.13 -2.31 7.12
CA PRO A 105 -14.20 -2.65 8.05
C PRO A 105 -15.15 -3.71 7.47
N GLU A 106 -15.93 -4.30 8.36
CA GLU A 106 -16.96 -5.28 8.00
C GLU A 106 -18.10 -4.62 7.19
N LEU A 107 -18.63 -5.37 6.23
CA LEU A 107 -19.73 -4.96 5.37
C LEU A 107 -21.06 -5.42 5.98
N TYR A 108 -21.87 -4.48 6.48
CA TYR A 108 -23.04 -4.80 7.30
C TYR A 108 -24.30 -5.17 6.50
N ALA A 109 -24.36 -4.84 5.21
CA ALA A 109 -25.66 -4.71 4.53
C ALA A 109 -25.74 -5.19 3.07
N ALA A 110 -24.70 -5.85 2.53
CA ALA A 110 -24.77 -6.38 1.17
C ALA A 110 -24.99 -7.91 1.21
N PRO A 111 -26.23 -8.42 1.04
CA PRO A 111 -26.50 -9.86 0.99
C PRO A 111 -25.76 -10.56 -0.15
N THR A 112 -25.33 -9.80 -1.17
CA THR A 112 -24.40 -10.22 -2.21
C THR A 112 -23.67 -8.99 -2.75
N VAL A 113 -22.35 -8.91 -2.56
CA VAL A 113 -21.50 -7.99 -3.33
C VAL A 113 -21.27 -8.63 -4.69
N ASN A 114 -22.02 -8.19 -5.71
CA ASN A 114 -21.93 -8.73 -7.06
C ASN A 114 -21.01 -7.82 -7.88
N ALA A 115 -19.83 -8.26 -8.30
CA ALA A 115 -18.83 -7.32 -8.84
C ALA A 115 -18.14 -7.75 -10.13
N SER A 116 -17.66 -6.73 -10.83
CA SER A 116 -16.75 -6.83 -11.98
C SER A 116 -15.29 -6.56 -11.61
N CYS A 117 -14.99 -6.08 -10.38
CA CYS A 117 -13.64 -5.70 -9.96
C CYS A 117 -12.93 -6.69 -9.02
N PHE A 118 -13.56 -7.81 -8.63
CA PHE A 118 -12.95 -8.74 -7.68
C PHE A 118 -12.25 -9.88 -8.44
N PRO A 119 -10.92 -10.05 -8.35
CA PRO A 119 -9.90 -9.15 -7.80
C PRO A 119 -9.41 -8.09 -8.80
N SER A 120 -9.08 -6.89 -8.32
CA SER A 120 -8.56 -5.80 -9.15
C SER A 120 -7.04 -5.96 -9.28
N GLY A 121 -6.59 -6.52 -10.41
CA GLY A 121 -5.18 -6.58 -10.78
C GLY A 121 -4.62 -5.28 -11.36
N GLU A 122 -5.49 -4.29 -11.60
CA GLU A 122 -5.09 -2.98 -12.13
C GLU A 122 -4.42 -2.12 -11.06
N GLN A 123 -3.35 -1.42 -11.46
CA GLN A 123 -2.57 -0.52 -10.63
C GLN A 123 -2.73 0.92 -11.12
N GLY A 124 -2.57 1.90 -10.23
CA GLY A 124 -2.74 3.31 -10.55
C GLY A 124 -4.10 3.85 -10.13
N TRP A 125 -4.54 4.93 -10.79
CA TRP A 125 -5.82 5.58 -10.47
C TRP A 125 -6.99 4.77 -11.03
N LEU A 126 -7.89 4.38 -10.14
CA LEU A 126 -9.14 3.69 -10.48
C LEU A 126 -10.33 4.56 -10.10
N LEU A 127 -11.30 4.66 -11.00
CA LEU A 127 -12.62 5.17 -10.68
C LEU A 127 -13.48 3.99 -10.23
N ILE A 128 -13.84 3.98 -8.95
CA ILE A 128 -14.67 2.95 -8.34
C ILE A 128 -16.08 3.49 -8.20
N SER A 129 -17.03 2.81 -8.83
CA SER A 129 -18.46 3.07 -8.76
C SER A 129 -19.13 1.98 -7.93
N VAL A 130 -19.85 2.39 -6.89
CA VAL A 130 -20.61 1.49 -6.01
C VAL A 130 -22.09 1.83 -6.17
N ASN A 131 -22.93 0.86 -6.50
CA ASN A 131 -24.37 1.08 -6.68
C ASN A 131 -25.18 -0.01 -6.01
N ASN A 132 -26.37 0.32 -5.52
CA ASN A 132 -27.33 -0.64 -5.01
C ASN A 132 -28.44 -0.83 -6.03
N THR A 133 -28.54 -2.03 -6.60
CA THR A 133 -29.60 -2.39 -7.54
C THR A 133 -30.33 -3.61 -7.02
N ALA A 134 -31.64 -3.49 -6.83
CA ALA A 134 -32.51 -4.58 -6.39
C ALA A 134 -32.06 -5.26 -5.07
N GLY A 135 -31.47 -4.48 -4.14
CA GLY A 135 -31.04 -4.98 -2.84
C GLY A 135 -29.66 -5.66 -2.84
N SER A 136 -28.94 -5.61 -3.96
CA SER A 136 -27.55 -6.04 -4.07
C SER A 136 -26.64 -4.85 -4.35
N VAL A 137 -25.47 -4.82 -3.70
CA VAL A 137 -24.46 -3.79 -3.96
C VAL A 137 -23.48 -4.29 -5.02
N GLY A 138 -23.41 -3.55 -6.13
CA GLY A 138 -22.42 -3.75 -7.18
C GLY A 138 -21.22 -2.84 -7.01
N VAL A 139 -20.03 -3.37 -7.31
CA VAL A 139 -18.77 -2.61 -7.35
C VAL A 139 -18.18 -2.74 -8.76
N TYR A 140 -17.93 -1.60 -9.39
CA TYR A 140 -17.44 -1.46 -10.76
C TYR A 140 -16.26 -0.52 -10.80
N CYS A 141 -15.27 -0.84 -11.62
CA CYS A 141 -13.97 -0.16 -11.62
C CYS A 141 -13.56 0.07 -13.05
N SER A 142 -12.99 1.24 -13.30
CA SER A 142 -12.40 1.58 -14.58
C SER A 142 -11.12 2.36 -14.34
N SER A 143 -10.05 2.01 -15.05
CA SER A 143 -8.81 2.79 -15.07
C SER A 143 -9.08 4.24 -15.45
N VAL A 144 -8.51 5.17 -14.68
CA VAL A 144 -8.44 6.59 -15.05
C VAL A 144 -7.05 6.79 -15.64
N GLY A 145 -7.01 7.06 -16.95
CA GLY A 145 -5.77 7.14 -17.75
C GLY A 145 -4.76 8.15 -17.25
#